data_AF-A0A840F8G7-F1
#
_entry.id   AF-A0A840F8G7-F1
#
_cell.length_a   1.000
_cell.length_b   1.000
_cell.length_c   1.000
_cell.angle_alpha   90.00
_cell.angle_beta   90.00
_cell.angle_gamma   90.00
#
_symmetry.space_group_name_H-M   'P 1'
#
loop_
_entity.id
_entity.type
_entity.pdbx_description
1 polymer ?
#
loop_
_entity_poly.entity_id
_entity_poly.type
_entity_poly.pdbx_seq_one_letter_code
_entity_poly.pdbx_strand_id
1 'polypeptide(L)'
;METGPAPADQPAAIADRGEHDLELAGVTYRLRPSRAALRTIEKKTGATTLALIQAGNVGGLTLEQLGIIGAELIRAGAGDELTRSVNADRIEELIFEEGLSGAHAALTLCLMDAATGGRTASGEAKAAAA
;
A
#
# COMPACT_ATOMS: atom_id res chain seq x y z
N MET A 1 35.05 14.89 -38.70
CA MET A 1 33.66 15.11 -38.24
C MET A 1 33.28 13.88 -37.45
N GLU A 2 33.42 13.95 -36.12
CA GLU A 2 33.17 12.82 -35.21
C GLU A 2 31.66 12.67 -34.99
N THR A 3 31.15 11.46 -35.24
CA THR A 3 29.78 11.05 -34.90
C THR A 3 29.75 10.67 -33.42
N GLY A 4 29.07 11.49 -32.60
CA GLY A 4 28.91 11.24 -31.17
C GLY A 4 28.12 9.95 -30.88
N PRO A 5 28.33 9.32 -29.71
CA PRO A 5 27.71 8.05 -29.37
C PRO A 5 26.19 8.19 -29.21
N ALA A 6 25.47 7.18 -29.69
CA ALA A 6 24.02 7.05 -29.54
C ALA A 6 23.59 7.08 -28.06
N PRO A 7 22.41 7.63 -27.72
CA PRO A 7 21.93 7.66 -26.35
C PRO A 7 21.78 6.22 -25.84
N ALA A 8 22.40 5.93 -24.70
CA ALA A 8 22.30 4.66 -24.01
C ALA A 8 20.82 4.34 -23.73
N ASP A 9 20.44 3.08 -23.99
CA ASP A 9 19.17 2.49 -23.58
C ASP A 9 18.87 2.87 -22.13
N GLN A 10 17.90 3.76 -21.93
CA GLN A 10 17.35 4.00 -20.59
C GLN A 10 16.73 2.67 -20.14
N PRO A 11 17.13 2.10 -18.99
CA PRO A 11 16.43 0.94 -18.48
C PRO A 11 14.97 1.32 -18.33
N ALA A 12 14.10 0.57 -19.02
CA ALA A 12 12.66 0.71 -18.94
C ALA A 12 12.28 0.84 -17.47
N ALA A 13 11.59 1.94 -17.12
CA ALA A 13 11.06 2.14 -15.79
C ALA A 13 10.37 0.85 -15.36
N ILE A 14 10.85 0.23 -14.29
CA ILE A 14 10.28 -1.02 -13.76
C ILE A 14 8.86 -0.66 -13.31
N ALA A 15 7.88 -0.97 -14.16
CA ALA A 15 6.50 -0.53 -14.00
C ALA A 15 5.85 -1.03 -12.68
N ASP A 16 6.39 -2.11 -12.11
CA ASP A 16 5.92 -2.75 -10.87
C ASP A 16 6.77 -2.43 -9.64
N ARG A 17 7.74 -1.50 -9.70
CA ARG A 17 8.62 -1.26 -8.55
C ARG A 17 7.86 -0.55 -7.43
N GLY A 18 7.38 -1.34 -6.47
CA GLY A 18 6.76 -0.87 -5.24
C GLY A 18 5.24 -1.07 -5.19
N GLU A 19 4.56 -1.64 -6.20
CA GLU A 19 3.14 -1.92 -6.00
C GLU A 19 2.96 -3.05 -4.98
N HIS A 20 2.21 -2.76 -3.92
CA HIS A 20 1.88 -3.73 -2.88
C HIS A 20 0.52 -4.29 -3.21
N ASP A 21 0.40 -5.62 -3.22
CA ASP A 21 -0.86 -6.30 -3.43
C ASP A 21 -1.30 -7.05 -2.17
N LEU A 22 -2.61 -7.19 -2.02
CA LEU A 22 -3.24 -7.98 -0.99
C LEU A 22 -4.22 -8.94 -1.65
N GLU A 23 -3.97 -10.24 -1.52
CA GLU A 23 -4.90 -11.27 -1.98
C GLU A 23 -5.88 -11.61 -0.86
N LEU A 24 -7.18 -11.58 -1.15
CA LEU A 24 -8.24 -11.98 -0.23
C LEU A 24 -9.34 -12.70 -1.01
N ALA A 25 -9.70 -13.92 -0.58
CA ALA A 25 -10.73 -14.75 -1.22
C ALA A 25 -10.51 -14.90 -2.74
N GLY A 26 -9.24 -15.06 -3.14
CA GLY A 26 -8.83 -15.17 -4.55
C GLY A 26 -8.94 -13.88 -5.37
N VAL A 27 -9.16 -12.73 -4.73
CA VAL A 27 -9.16 -11.40 -5.38
C VAL A 27 -7.89 -10.65 -4.97
N THR A 28 -7.11 -10.22 -5.96
CA THR A 28 -5.93 -9.38 -5.75
C THR A 28 -6.32 -7.90 -5.72
N TYR A 29 -6.11 -7.25 -4.58
CA TYR A 29 -6.33 -5.82 -4.42
C TYR A 29 -5.01 -5.08 -4.42
N ARG A 30 -4.93 -4.01 -5.23
CA ARG A 30 -3.80 -3.10 -5.22
C ARG A 30 -3.86 -2.16 -4.03
N LEU A 31 -2.79 -2.13 -3.25
CA LEU A 31 -2.62 -1.22 -2.12
C LEU A 31 -1.86 0.04 -2.55
N ARG A 32 -2.36 1.21 -2.15
CA ARG A 32 -1.69 2.49 -2.42
C ARG A 32 -1.60 3.38 -1.18
N PRO A 33 -0.40 3.64 -0.63
CA PRO A 33 -0.23 4.46 0.56
C PRO A 33 -0.19 5.96 0.21
N SER A 34 -1.32 6.51 -0.23
CA SER A 34 -1.45 7.94 -0.51
C SER A 34 -1.54 8.77 0.77
N ARG A 35 -1.20 10.07 0.71
CA ARG A 35 -1.32 10.99 1.86
C ARG A 35 -2.76 11.02 2.39
N ALA A 36 -3.75 10.96 1.51
CA ALA A 36 -5.16 10.97 1.90
C ALA A 36 -5.54 9.67 2.64
N ALA A 37 -5.11 8.51 2.12
CA ALA A 37 -5.34 7.23 2.77
C ALA A 37 -4.72 7.18 4.18
N LEU A 38 -3.44 7.56 4.31
CA LEU A 38 -2.75 7.57 5.61
C LEU A 38 -3.44 8.46 6.63
N ARG A 39 -3.84 9.68 6.25
CA ARG A 39 -4.58 10.56 7.17
C ARG A 39 -5.90 9.97 7.64
N THR A 40 -6.62 9.27 6.76
CA THR A 40 -7.88 8.62 7.11
C THR A 40 -7.64 7.42 8.03
N ILE A 41 -6.61 6.61 7.74
CA ILE A 41 -6.18 5.51 8.59
C ILE A 41 -5.88 6.02 9.99
N GLU A 42 -5.00 7.02 10.13
CA GLU A 42 -4.61 7.57 11.44
C GLU A 42 -5.81 8.11 12.22
N LYS A 43 -6.74 8.77 11.53
CA LYS A 43 -7.96 9.30 12.14
C LYS A 43 -8.87 8.17 12.65
N LYS A 44 -9.02 7.08 11.89
CA LYS A 44 -9.93 5.97 12.22
C LYS A 44 -9.35 5.04 13.27
N THR A 45 -8.06 4.76 13.22
CA THR A 45 -7.38 3.89 14.18
C THR A 45 -6.97 4.61 15.46
N GLY A 46 -6.92 5.95 15.45
CA GLY A 46 -6.42 6.75 16.57
C GLY A 46 -4.91 6.62 16.79
N ALA A 47 -4.17 6.03 15.85
CA ALA A 47 -2.74 5.79 15.93
C ALA A 47 -2.01 6.44 14.76
N THR A 48 -0.79 6.94 14.98
CA THR A 48 0.04 7.48 13.91
C THR A 48 0.53 6.37 12.98
N THR A 49 0.88 6.71 11.75
CA THR A 49 1.43 5.75 10.77
C THR A 49 2.65 5.01 11.33
N LEU A 50 3.54 5.72 12.05
CA LEU A 50 4.70 5.12 12.69
C LEU A 50 4.32 4.15 13.82
N ALA A 51 3.30 4.46 14.62
CA ALA A 51 2.83 3.56 15.66
C ALA A 51 2.20 2.28 15.06
N LEU A 52 1.45 2.42 13.97
CA LEU A 52 0.87 1.29 13.24
C LEU A 52 1.96 0.39 12.61
N ILE A 53 3.01 0.98 12.05
CA ILE A 53 4.18 0.23 11.55
C ILE A 53 4.86 -0.55 12.68
N GLN A 54 5.08 0.08 13.84
CA GLN A 54 5.69 -0.57 14.99
C GLN A 54 4.84 -1.74 15.49
N ALA A 55 3.53 -1.55 15.62
CA ALA A 55 2.58 -2.61 15.96
C ALA A 55 2.61 -3.74 14.91
N GLY A 56 2.60 -3.38 13.62
CA GLY A 56 2.70 -4.32 12.51
C GLY A 56 4.00 -5.13 12.48
N ASN A 57 5.12 -4.57 12.95
CA ASN A 57 6.37 -5.33 12.99
C ASN A 57 6.41 -6.38 14.12
N VAL A 58 5.55 -6.26 15.13
CA VAL A 58 5.50 -7.16 16.29
C VAL A 58 4.23 -8.01 16.37
N GLY A 59 3.39 -8.00 15.34
CA GLY A 59 2.12 -8.76 15.37
C GLY A 59 1.01 -8.10 16.19
N GLY A 60 1.13 -6.81 16.49
CA GLY A 60 0.27 -6.08 17.42
C GLY A 60 -0.91 -5.35 16.79
N LEU A 61 -1.11 -5.44 15.47
CA LEU A 61 -2.29 -4.84 14.83
C LEU A 61 -3.53 -5.69 15.14
N THR A 62 -4.60 -5.03 15.58
CA THR A 62 -5.89 -5.69 15.78
C THR A 62 -6.54 -6.02 14.43
N LEU A 63 -7.49 -6.97 14.45
CA LEU A 63 -8.24 -7.34 13.25
C LEU A 63 -9.01 -6.13 12.67
N GLU A 64 -9.66 -5.33 13.52
CA GLU A 64 -10.28 -4.05 13.15
C GLU A 64 -9.29 -3.08 12.48
N GLN A 65 -8.08 -2.94 13.04
CA GLN A 65 -7.05 -2.08 12.45
C GLN A 65 -6.63 -2.59 11.06
N LEU A 66 -6.50 -3.91 10.88
CA LEU A 66 -6.20 -4.52 9.59
C LEU A 66 -7.31 -4.23 8.57
N GLY A 67 -8.58 -4.35 8.96
CA GLY A 67 -9.73 -4.00 8.13
C GLY A 67 -9.73 -2.54 7.69
N ILE A 68 -9.48 -1.62 8.63
CA ILE A 68 -9.39 -0.17 8.35
C ILE A 68 -8.22 0.12 7.40
N ILE A 69 -7.01 -0.36 7.72
CA ILE A 69 -5.81 -0.12 6.93
C ILE A 69 -6.00 -0.67 5.51
N GLY A 70 -6.44 -1.92 5.40
CA GLY A 70 -6.72 -2.57 4.13
C GLY A 70 -7.72 -1.78 3.29
N ALA A 71 -8.88 -1.45 3.83
CA ALA A 71 -9.92 -0.74 3.08
C ALA A 71 -9.45 0.63 2.54
N GLU A 72 -8.71 1.43 3.32
CA GLU A 72 -8.24 2.73 2.84
C GLU A 72 -7.15 2.61 1.77
N LEU A 73 -6.22 1.67 1.93
CA LEU A 73 -5.15 1.44 0.95
C LEU A 73 -5.70 0.88 -0.36
N ILE A 74 -6.67 -0.03 -0.29
CA ILE A 74 -7.35 -0.61 -1.46
C ILE A 74 -8.12 0.47 -2.21
N ARG A 75 -8.93 1.29 -1.51
CA ARG A 75 -9.66 2.39 -2.15
C ARG A 75 -8.75 3.38 -2.85
N ALA A 76 -7.58 3.66 -2.27
CA ALA A 76 -6.59 4.54 -2.88
C ALA A 76 -5.91 3.92 -4.11
N GLY A 77 -5.81 2.58 -4.16
CA GLY A 77 -5.27 1.83 -5.30
C GLY A 77 -6.31 1.47 -6.37
N ALA A 78 -7.60 1.70 -6.10
CA ALA A 78 -8.71 1.26 -6.93
C ALA A 78 -8.70 1.90 -8.34
N GLY A 79 -8.63 1.05 -9.36
CA GLY A 79 -8.82 1.42 -10.77
C GLY A 79 -10.29 1.54 -11.19
N ASP A 80 -11.20 0.93 -10.43
CA ASP A 80 -12.63 0.84 -10.72
C ASP A 80 -13.50 1.28 -9.53
N GLU A 81 -14.81 1.49 -9.77
CA GLU A 81 -15.73 1.99 -8.75
C GLU A 81 -16.12 0.92 -7.72
N LEU A 82 -16.17 -0.37 -8.11
CA LEU A 82 -16.51 -1.45 -7.20
C LEU A 82 -15.44 -1.58 -6.11
N THR A 83 -14.17 -1.62 -6.50
CA THR A 83 -13.03 -1.65 -5.57
C THR A 83 -12.96 -0.38 -4.72
N ARG A 84 -13.39 0.78 -5.25
CA ARG A 84 -13.46 2.03 -4.50
C ARG A 84 -14.56 2.03 -3.42
N SER A 85 -15.53 1.12 -3.53
CA SER A 85 -16.66 1.01 -2.60
C SER A 85 -16.45 0.02 -1.44
N VAL A 86 -15.33 -0.71 -1.41
CA VAL A 86 -15.01 -1.63 -0.29
C VAL A 86 -15.04 -0.91 1.04
N ASN A 87 -15.43 -1.57 2.12
CA ASN A 87 -15.48 -1.00 3.47
C ASN A 87 -14.64 -1.82 4.47
N ALA A 88 -14.37 -1.24 5.64
CA ALA A 88 -13.46 -1.83 6.63
C ALA A 88 -13.97 -3.19 7.13
N ASP A 89 -15.24 -3.27 7.52
CA ASP A 89 -15.87 -4.49 8.03
C ASP A 89 -15.76 -5.64 7.03
N ARG A 90 -15.99 -5.38 5.73
CA ARG A 90 -15.87 -6.42 4.71
C ARG A 90 -14.43 -6.87 4.50
N ILE A 91 -13.47 -5.95 4.53
CA ILE A 91 -12.05 -6.30 4.41
C ILE A 91 -11.59 -7.07 5.66
N GLU A 92 -12.11 -6.72 6.84
CA GLU A 92 -11.87 -7.43 8.09
C GLU A 92 -12.32 -8.90 8.01
N GLU A 93 -13.55 -9.15 7.58
CA GLU A 93 -14.09 -10.49 7.35
C GLU A 93 -13.20 -11.29 6.40
N LEU A 94 -12.84 -10.69 5.27
CA LEU A 94 -12.02 -11.33 4.26
C LEU A 94 -10.60 -11.67 4.78
N ILE A 95 -10.00 -10.78 5.57
CA ILE A 95 -8.70 -11.04 6.21
C ILE A 95 -8.81 -12.19 7.22
N PHE A 96 -9.91 -12.27 7.95
CA PHE A 96 -10.17 -13.36 8.88
C PHE A 96 -10.32 -14.71 8.15
N GLU A 97 -11.04 -14.73 7.03
CA GLU A 97 -11.24 -15.92 6.20
C GLU A 97 -9.95 -16.42 5.53
N GLU A 98 -9.14 -15.52 4.97
CA GLU A 98 -7.89 -15.86 4.27
C GLU A 98 -6.74 -16.20 5.24
N GLY A 99 -6.70 -15.50 6.38
CA GLY A 99 -5.67 -15.66 7.40
C GLY A 99 -4.89 -14.37 7.68
N LEU A 100 -4.73 -14.08 8.97
CA LEU A 100 -4.19 -12.79 9.44
C LEU A 100 -2.72 -12.57 9.06
N SER A 101 -1.89 -13.62 9.05
CA SER A 101 -0.43 -13.45 8.94
C SER A 101 0.00 -12.82 7.61
N GLY A 102 -0.58 -13.26 6.50
CA GLY A 102 -0.27 -12.73 5.17
C GLY A 102 -0.73 -11.29 5.01
N ALA A 103 -1.99 -11.00 5.36
CA ALA A 103 -2.54 -9.65 5.31
C ALA A 103 -1.76 -8.68 6.20
N HIS A 104 -1.41 -9.11 7.41
CA HIS A 104 -0.64 -8.31 8.34
C HIS A 104 0.73 -7.92 7.79
N ALA A 105 1.46 -8.89 7.21
CA ALA A 105 2.75 -8.61 6.58
C ALA A 105 2.64 -7.64 5.40
N ALA A 106 1.68 -7.89 4.48
CA ALA A 106 1.47 -7.05 3.30
C ALA A 106 1.10 -5.60 3.66
N LEU A 107 0.15 -5.42 4.59
CA LEU A 107 -0.29 -4.09 5.03
C LEU A 107 0.83 -3.35 5.76
N THR A 108 1.59 -4.04 6.61
CA THR A 108 2.73 -3.44 7.34
C THR A 108 3.82 -2.98 6.37
N LEU A 109 4.17 -3.80 5.38
CA LEU A 109 5.12 -3.44 4.33
C LEU A 109 4.66 -2.21 3.54
N CYS A 110 3.38 -2.15 3.17
CA CYS A 110 2.82 -1.01 2.45
C CYS A 110 2.85 0.29 3.27
N LEU A 111 2.60 0.22 4.58
CA LEU A 111 2.72 1.38 5.46
C LEU A 111 4.18 1.84 5.59
N MET A 112 5.12 0.89 5.72
CA MET A 112 6.55 1.20 5.79
C MET A 112 7.05 1.94 4.55
N ASP A 113 6.61 1.55 3.36
CA ASP A 113 7.01 2.20 2.12
C ASP A 113 6.57 3.69 2.05
N ALA A 114 5.45 4.02 2.68
CA ALA A 114 5.03 5.42 2.82
C ALA A 114 5.95 6.23 3.75
N ALA A 115 6.49 5.57 4.79
CA ALA A 115 7.33 6.20 5.80
C ALA A 115 8.77 6.46 5.32
N THR A 116 9.26 5.73 4.31
CA THR A 116 10.62 5.92 3.76
C THR A 116 10.74 7.17 2.88
N GLY A 117 9.63 7.83 2.57
CA GLY A 117 9.59 8.99 1.67
C GLY A 117 9.66 8.64 0.18
N GLY A 118 9.60 7.35 -0.17
CA GLY A 118 9.63 6.83 -1.54
C GLY A 118 8.38 7.11 -2.39
N ARG A 119 7.35 7.75 -1.82
CA ARG A 119 6.06 7.99 -2.48
C ARG A 119 5.70 9.46 -2.65
N THR A 120 4.99 9.77 -3.73
CA THR A 120 4.32 11.07 -3.94
C THR A 120 3.10 11.18 -3.02
N ALA A 121 2.49 12.37 -2.97
CA ALA A 121 1.26 12.57 -2.18
C ALA A 121 0.08 11.71 -2.69
N SER A 122 0.04 11.34 -3.97
CA SER A 122 -0.95 10.43 -4.56
C SER A 122 -0.65 8.95 -4.28
N GLY A 123 0.52 8.62 -3.70
CA GLY A 123 0.93 7.24 -3.42
C GLY A 123 1.64 6.55 -4.59
N GLU A 124 2.03 7.29 -5.63
CA GLU A 124 2.87 6.79 -6.71
C GLU A 124 4.33 6.71 -6.25
N ALA A 125 5.09 5.75 -6.77
CA ALA A 125 6.53 5.69 -6.54
C ALA A 125 7.21 6.97 -7.05
N LYS A 126 8.05 7.59 -6.23
CA LYS A 126 8.94 8.66 -6.68
C LYS A 126 10.03 8.03 -7.54
N ALA A 127 10.37 8.69 -8.65
CA ALA A 127 11.57 8.33 -9.40
C ALA A 127 12.78 8.36 -8.46
N ALA A 128 13.62 7.31 -8.50
CA ALA A 128 14.89 7.33 -7.79
C ALA A 128 15.71 8.53 -8.30
N ALA A 129 16.33 9.28 -7.37
CA ALA A 129 17.30 10.29 -7.77
C ALA A 129 18.42 9.59 -8.54
N ALA A 130 18.67 10.04 -9.77
CA ALA A 130 19.74 9.54 -10.63
C ALA A 130 21.12 9.85 -10.06
#